data_AF-A0A9J6FHK4-F1
#
_entry.id   AF-A0A9J6FHK4-F1
#
_cell.length_a   1.000
_cell.length_b   1.000
_cell.length_c   1.000
_cell.angle_alpha   90.00
_cell.angle_beta   90.00
_cell.angle_gamma   90.00
#
_symmetry.space_group_name_H-M   'P 1'
#
loop_
_entity.id
_entity.type
_entity.pdbx_description
1 polymer ?
#
loop_
_entity_poly.entity_id
_entity_poly.type
_entity_poly.pdbx_seq_one_letter_code
_entity_poly.pdbx_strand_id
1 'polypeptide(L)'
;MTPTGKLVSFSQLCAKARSIVGRYKRSAHARARLMNIQKNMHMAQQEVIQDVPTRWNCEYAMMERLVELRAPISLELCESDVDNLSSTEWKLMASAVKVLQPLDQATTELCADRYPTLSQVIPLVHCTEVVLREQVHEGEEAASIVCKEPLCSIATRFPDVKMALVSANATLVDPRYKDICYAEESKKKWAKKATLVAAATELVPEDCAQTSPCPDMEKPSANTVGSFFFAKLQSANIVFIEQQSANDSIYR
;
A
#
# COMPACT_ATOMS: atom_id res chain seq x y z
N MET A 1 -15.91 36.21 -14.36
CA MET A 1 -16.56 35.15 -13.55
C MET A 1 -15.86 33.84 -13.87
N THR A 2 -14.84 33.49 -13.09
CA THR A 2 -14.20 32.18 -13.17
C THR A 2 -15.18 31.15 -12.61
N PRO A 3 -15.49 30.05 -13.32
CA PRO A 3 -16.36 29.03 -12.77
C PRO A 3 -15.62 28.43 -11.57
N THR A 4 -16.29 28.48 -10.41
CA THR A 4 -15.89 27.83 -9.18
C THR A 4 -15.52 26.39 -9.49
N GLY A 5 -14.24 26.06 -9.28
CA GLY A 5 -13.69 24.74 -9.50
C GLY A 5 -14.44 23.74 -8.62
N LYS A 6 -15.38 23.02 -9.22
CA LYS A 6 -16.01 21.86 -8.60
C LYS A 6 -14.87 20.88 -8.30
N LEU A 7 -14.58 20.65 -7.02
CA LEU A 7 -13.67 19.59 -6.61
C LEU A 7 -14.17 18.29 -7.24
N VAL A 8 -13.38 17.72 -8.13
CA VAL A 8 -13.73 16.46 -8.77
C VAL A 8 -13.75 15.40 -7.69
N SER A 9 -14.91 14.77 -7.49
CA SER A 9 -15.03 13.69 -6.51
C SER A 9 -14.25 12.47 -7.01
N PHE A 10 -13.57 11.77 -6.10
CA PHE A 10 -12.84 10.54 -6.41
C PHE A 10 -13.74 9.49 -7.11
N SER A 11 -15.01 9.40 -6.73
CA SER A 11 -15.96 8.50 -7.38
C SER A 11 -16.24 8.84 -8.85
N GLN A 12 -16.28 10.14 -9.18
CA GLN A 12 -16.44 10.62 -10.55
C GLN A 12 -15.20 10.33 -11.40
N LEU A 13 -14.01 10.48 -10.80
CA LEU A 13 -12.75 10.10 -11.42
C LEU A 13 -12.74 8.60 -11.78
N CYS A 14 -13.10 7.73 -10.83
CA CYS A 14 -13.18 6.29 -11.08
C CYS A 14 -14.19 5.94 -12.17
N ALA A 15 -15.34 6.60 -12.20
CA ALA A 15 -16.35 6.39 -13.24
C ALA A 15 -15.83 6.78 -14.65
N LYS A 16 -15.13 7.91 -14.76
CA LYS A 16 -14.49 8.33 -16.03
C LYS A 16 -13.38 7.37 -16.45
N ALA A 17 -12.51 6.98 -15.52
CA ALA A 17 -11.46 5.99 -15.78
C ALA A 17 -12.04 4.67 -16.33
N ARG A 18 -13.11 4.15 -15.70
CA ARG A 18 -13.82 2.96 -16.19
C ARG A 18 -14.42 3.16 -17.58
N SER A 19 -14.95 4.34 -17.88
CA SER A 19 -15.49 4.65 -19.22
C SER A 19 -14.41 4.59 -20.30
N ILE A 20 -13.26 5.22 -20.06
CA ILE A 20 -12.10 5.21 -20.96
C ILE A 20 -11.62 3.77 -21.21
N VAL A 21 -11.42 3.01 -20.14
CA VAL A 21 -10.99 1.61 -20.24
C VAL A 21 -12.03 0.76 -20.97
N GLY A 22 -13.31 0.97 -20.67
CA GLY A 22 -14.43 0.30 -21.34
C GLY A 22 -14.50 0.58 -22.84
N ARG A 23 -14.06 1.74 -23.31
CA ARG A 23 -13.94 2.04 -24.75
C ARG A 23 -12.88 1.15 -25.40
N TYR A 24 -11.68 1.07 -24.83
CA TYR A 24 -10.60 0.24 -25.37
C TYR A 24 -10.88 -1.26 -25.26
N LYS A 25 -11.66 -1.70 -24.27
CA LYS A 25 -12.09 -3.11 -24.16
C LYS A 25 -13.18 -3.48 -25.18
N ARG A 26 -14.09 -2.57 -25.52
CA ARG A 26 -15.18 -2.83 -26.48
C ARG A 26 -14.81 -2.57 -27.95
N SER A 27 -13.89 -1.65 -28.23
CA SER A 27 -13.52 -1.26 -29.60
C SER A 27 -12.13 -1.76 -29.98
N ALA A 28 -12.09 -2.72 -30.91
CA ALA A 28 -10.85 -3.22 -31.49
C ALA A 28 -10.08 -2.11 -32.24
N HIS A 29 -10.81 -1.21 -32.91
CA HIS A 29 -10.22 -0.07 -33.61
C HIS A 29 -9.51 0.89 -32.64
N ALA A 30 -10.18 1.28 -31.54
CA ALA A 30 -9.58 2.14 -30.52
C ALA A 30 -8.32 1.52 -29.90
N ARG A 31 -8.35 0.21 -29.63
CA ARG A 31 -7.20 -0.53 -29.11
C ARG A 31 -6.03 -0.55 -30.10
N ALA A 32 -6.32 -0.84 -31.38
CA ALA A 32 -5.30 -0.84 -32.43
C ALA A 32 -4.67 0.56 -32.60
N ARG A 33 -5.47 1.63 -32.53
CA ARG A 33 -4.94 3.00 -32.56
C ARG A 33 -4.02 3.29 -31.38
N LEU A 34 -4.44 2.94 -30.16
CA LEU A 34 -3.62 3.13 -28.96
C LEU A 34 -2.28 2.39 -29.07
N MET A 35 -2.29 1.14 -29.55
CA MET A 35 -1.06 0.36 -29.76
C MET A 35 -0.16 0.97 -30.84
N ASN A 36 -0.73 1.56 -31.88
CA ASN A 36 0.03 2.26 -32.93
C ASN A 36 0.67 3.54 -32.38
N ILE A 37 -0.07 4.30 -31.57
CA ILE A 37 0.46 5.50 -30.89
C ILE A 37 1.59 5.14 -29.93
N GLN A 38 1.41 4.09 -29.11
CA GLN A 38 2.47 3.57 -28.23
C GLN A 38 3.74 3.21 -29.02
N LYS A 39 3.57 2.53 -30.17
CA LYS A 39 4.68 2.18 -31.06
C LYS A 39 5.39 3.43 -31.63
N ASN A 40 4.63 4.43 -32.06
CA ASN A 40 5.17 5.69 -32.57
C ASN A 40 5.89 6.51 -31.49
N MET A 41 5.48 6.36 -30.22
CA MET A 41 6.15 6.94 -29.06
C MET A 41 7.31 6.10 -28.54
N HIS A 42 7.68 5.01 -29.21
CA HIS A 42 8.71 4.06 -28.77
C HIS A 42 8.47 3.49 -27.36
N MET A 43 7.20 3.37 -26.96
CA MET A 43 6.79 2.76 -25.69
C MET A 43 6.51 1.27 -25.87
N ALA A 44 6.64 0.50 -24.79
CA ALA A 44 6.16 -0.88 -24.77
C ALA A 44 4.66 -0.91 -25.05
N GLN A 45 4.22 -1.83 -25.91
CA GLN A 45 2.80 -1.96 -26.23
C GLN A 45 2.09 -2.66 -25.07
N GLN A 46 1.34 -1.88 -24.30
CA GLN A 46 0.63 -2.34 -23.12
C GLN A 46 -0.87 -2.12 -23.29
N GLU A 47 -1.66 -3.13 -22.92
CA GLU A 47 -3.10 -2.99 -22.86
C GLU A 47 -3.56 -2.29 -21.60
N VAL A 48 -4.73 -1.65 -21.66
CA VAL A 48 -5.40 -1.15 -20.45
C VAL A 48 -5.92 -2.32 -19.60
N ILE A 49 -5.90 -2.13 -18.28
CA ILE A 49 -6.42 -3.09 -17.31
C ILE A 49 -7.86 -2.71 -16.98
N GLN A 50 -8.77 -3.69 -17.00
CA GLN A 50 -10.16 -3.48 -16.63
C GLN A 50 -10.35 -3.70 -15.13
N ASP A 51 -11.02 -2.75 -14.49
CA ASP A 51 -11.50 -2.89 -13.12
C ASP A 51 -12.54 -4.02 -13.03
N VAL A 52 -12.39 -4.87 -12.01
CA VAL A 52 -13.28 -5.99 -11.70
C VAL A 52 -13.78 -5.77 -10.27
N PRO A 53 -15.05 -5.37 -10.08
CA PRO A 53 -15.56 -4.97 -8.77
C PRO A 53 -15.46 -6.03 -7.67
N THR A 54 -15.37 -7.31 -8.05
CA THR A 54 -15.23 -8.44 -7.11
C THR A 54 -13.80 -8.63 -6.59
N ARG A 55 -12.82 -7.86 -7.08
CA ARG A 55 -11.41 -7.91 -6.70
C ARG A 55 -10.92 -6.51 -6.37
N TRP A 56 -10.70 -6.25 -5.10
CA TRP A 56 -10.44 -4.90 -4.61
C TRP A 56 -9.15 -4.26 -5.19
N ASN A 57 -8.14 -5.03 -5.59
CA ASN A 57 -6.91 -4.51 -6.20
C ASN A 57 -7.08 -4.06 -7.67
N CYS A 58 -8.20 -4.42 -8.32
CA CYS A 58 -8.39 -4.13 -9.73
C CYS A 58 -8.56 -2.64 -10.03
N GLU A 59 -9.09 -1.87 -9.07
CA GLU A 59 -9.24 -0.42 -9.21
C GLU A 59 -7.88 0.30 -9.14
N TYR A 60 -6.98 -0.14 -8.25
CA TYR A 60 -5.58 0.30 -8.20
C TYR A 60 -4.84 -0.02 -9.50
N ALA A 61 -4.84 -1.29 -9.92
CA ALA A 61 -4.14 -1.74 -11.13
C ALA A 61 -4.64 -1.03 -12.40
N MET A 62 -5.93 -0.73 -12.48
CA MET A 62 -6.49 0.08 -13.57
C MET A 62 -5.92 1.49 -13.56
N MET A 63 -5.94 2.18 -12.41
CA MET A 63 -5.44 3.56 -12.31
C MET A 63 -3.93 3.66 -12.56
N GLU A 64 -3.15 2.72 -12.02
CA GLU A 64 -1.71 2.64 -12.25
C GLU A 64 -1.41 2.53 -13.75
N ARG A 65 -2.05 1.58 -14.45
CA ARG A 65 -1.90 1.43 -15.91
C ARG A 65 -2.35 2.66 -16.70
N LEU A 66 -3.42 3.34 -16.27
CA LEU A 66 -3.86 4.57 -16.94
C LEU A 66 -2.85 5.71 -16.77
N VAL A 67 -2.23 5.83 -15.59
CA VAL A 67 -1.19 6.83 -15.34
C VAL A 67 0.06 6.54 -16.18
N GLU A 68 0.48 5.28 -16.30
CA GLU A 68 1.57 4.84 -17.19
C GLU A 68 1.29 5.21 -18.66
N LEU A 69 0.04 5.01 -19.09
CA LEU A 69 -0.40 5.24 -20.47
C LEU A 69 -0.98 6.64 -20.70
N ARG A 70 -0.77 7.60 -19.79
CA ARG A 70 -1.39 8.93 -19.85
C ARG A 70 -1.14 9.64 -21.17
N ALA A 71 0.11 9.67 -21.64
CA ALA A 71 0.49 10.36 -22.87
C ALA A 71 -0.16 9.75 -24.12
N PRO A 72 -0.02 8.43 -24.41
CA PRO A 72 -0.64 7.83 -25.59
C PRO A 72 -2.18 7.85 -25.53
N ILE A 73 -2.79 7.66 -24.34
CA ILE A 73 -4.25 7.77 -24.18
C ILE A 73 -4.72 9.19 -24.47
N SER A 74 -4.03 10.20 -23.93
CA SER A 74 -4.44 11.60 -24.13
C SER A 74 -4.38 12.02 -25.60
N LEU A 75 -3.36 11.55 -26.34
CA LEU A 75 -3.26 11.80 -27.77
C LEU A 75 -4.40 11.10 -28.54
N GLU A 76 -4.64 9.81 -28.25
CA GLU A 76 -5.66 9.03 -28.95
C GLU A 76 -7.08 9.56 -28.71
N LEU A 77 -7.38 10.00 -27.49
CA LEU A 77 -8.68 10.60 -27.15
C LEU A 77 -8.88 11.95 -27.85
N CYS A 78 -7.81 12.76 -27.93
CA CYS A 78 -7.83 14.04 -28.65
C CYS A 78 -8.11 13.85 -30.15
N GLU A 79 -7.50 12.85 -30.79
CA GLU A 79 -7.77 12.52 -32.20
C GLU A 79 -9.16 11.90 -32.43
N SER A 80 -9.75 11.30 -31.40
CA SER A 80 -11.06 10.63 -31.49
C SER A 80 -12.24 11.52 -31.19
N ASP A 81 -12.01 12.79 -30.82
CA ASP A 81 -13.03 13.71 -30.30
C ASP A 81 -13.82 13.10 -29.10
N VAL A 82 -13.11 12.38 -28.24
CA VAL A 82 -13.66 11.79 -27.00
C VAL A 82 -13.15 12.58 -25.81
N ASP A 83 -14.04 12.88 -24.86
CA ASP A 83 -13.69 13.57 -23.63
C ASP A 83 -12.55 12.86 -22.88
N ASN A 84 -11.46 13.60 -22.66
CA ASN A 84 -10.32 13.16 -21.88
C ASN A 84 -10.47 13.57 -20.40
N LEU A 85 -9.71 12.93 -19.53
CA LEU A 85 -9.46 13.38 -18.17
C LEU A 85 -8.74 14.73 -18.21
N SER A 86 -9.23 15.67 -17.42
CA SER A 86 -8.61 16.97 -17.21
C SER A 86 -7.25 16.85 -16.50
N SER A 87 -6.45 17.92 -16.56
CA SER A 87 -5.14 17.94 -15.90
C SER A 87 -5.23 17.73 -14.38
N THR A 88 -6.28 18.25 -13.74
CA THR A 88 -6.52 18.06 -12.30
C THR A 88 -6.95 16.63 -11.98
N GLU A 89 -7.75 16.00 -12.83
CA GLU A 89 -8.13 14.59 -12.71
C GLU A 89 -6.95 13.63 -12.86
N TRP A 90 -6.06 13.90 -13.83
CA TRP A 90 -4.82 13.14 -13.97
C TRP A 90 -3.91 13.26 -12.74
N LYS A 91 -3.80 14.46 -12.15
CA LYS A 91 -3.04 14.68 -10.91
C LYS A 91 -3.67 13.93 -9.74
N LEU A 92 -4.99 14.00 -9.60
CA LEU A 92 -5.71 13.28 -8.55
C LEU A 92 -5.55 11.76 -8.69
N MET A 93 -5.60 11.22 -9.92
CA MET A 93 -5.35 9.80 -10.19
C MET A 93 -3.92 9.40 -9.84
N ALA A 94 -2.93 10.19 -10.23
CA ALA A 94 -1.52 9.92 -9.89
C ALA A 94 -1.29 9.95 -8.37
N SER A 95 -1.92 10.91 -7.67
CA SER A 95 -1.91 10.96 -6.22
C SER A 95 -2.57 9.72 -5.61
N ALA A 96 -3.73 9.31 -6.10
CA ALA A 96 -4.40 8.10 -5.62
C ALA A 96 -3.59 6.82 -5.83
N VAL A 97 -2.90 6.68 -6.96
CA VAL A 97 -1.99 5.55 -7.19
C VAL A 97 -0.89 5.51 -6.13
N LYS A 98 -0.25 6.64 -5.81
CA LYS A 98 0.77 6.71 -4.75
C LYS A 98 0.24 6.31 -3.37
N VAL A 99 -1.01 6.68 -3.06
CA VAL A 99 -1.68 6.37 -1.78
C VAL A 99 -2.08 4.91 -1.69
N LEU A 100 -2.57 4.33 -2.79
CA LEU A 100 -3.03 2.94 -2.83
C LEU A 100 -1.89 1.94 -2.95
N GLN A 101 -0.75 2.33 -3.53
CA GLN A 101 0.44 1.48 -3.68
C GLN A 101 0.89 0.79 -2.37
N PRO A 102 1.09 1.48 -1.22
CA PRO A 102 1.47 0.80 0.02
C PRO A 102 0.41 -0.16 0.56
N LEU A 103 -0.87 0.02 0.22
CA LEU A 103 -1.95 -0.90 0.61
C LEU A 103 -1.93 -2.18 -0.24
N ASP A 104 -1.73 -2.02 -1.55
CA ASP A 104 -1.60 -3.14 -2.49
C ASP A 104 -0.37 -3.99 -2.16
N GLN A 105 0.78 -3.35 -1.91
CA GLN A 105 2.01 -4.05 -1.53
C GLN A 105 1.88 -4.78 -0.20
N ALA A 106 1.32 -4.14 0.84
CA ALA A 106 1.11 -4.77 2.15
C ALA A 106 0.17 -5.97 2.04
N THR A 107 -0.87 -5.88 1.22
CA THR A 107 -1.78 -7.01 1.00
C THR A 107 -1.11 -8.14 0.26
N THR A 108 -0.41 -7.83 -0.83
CA THR A 108 0.30 -8.84 -1.63
C THR A 108 1.26 -9.65 -0.76
N GLU A 109 1.97 -8.97 0.14
CA GLU A 109 2.86 -9.61 1.11
C GLU A 109 2.08 -10.49 2.12
N LEU A 110 0.94 -10.03 2.63
CA LEU A 110 0.10 -10.80 3.57
C LEU A 110 -0.63 -11.99 2.92
N CYS A 111 -0.90 -11.92 1.62
CA CYS A 111 -1.51 -12.98 0.83
C CYS A 111 -0.51 -14.03 0.32
N ALA A 112 0.78 -13.89 0.63
CA ALA A 112 1.78 -14.88 0.27
C ALA A 112 1.52 -16.23 0.97
N ASP A 113 1.73 -17.32 0.23
CA ASP A 113 1.51 -18.70 0.68
C ASP A 113 2.82 -19.47 0.95
N ARG A 114 3.97 -18.89 0.61
CA ARG A 114 5.29 -19.54 0.71
C ARG A 114 5.94 -19.42 2.09
N TYR A 115 5.42 -18.57 2.96
CA TYR A 115 5.98 -18.32 4.30
C TYR A 115 4.90 -17.86 5.26
N PRO A 116 5.11 -18.00 6.58
CA PRO A 116 4.21 -17.42 7.58
C PRO A 116 4.11 -15.90 7.44
N THR A 117 2.89 -15.40 7.24
CA THR A 117 2.60 -13.97 7.09
C THR A 117 2.05 -13.33 8.36
N LEU A 118 1.64 -14.12 9.35
CA LEU A 118 1.02 -13.64 10.59
C LEU A 118 1.95 -12.70 11.40
N SER A 119 3.24 -12.99 11.44
CA SER A 119 4.25 -12.15 12.08
C SER A 119 4.45 -10.79 11.40
N GLN A 120 3.93 -10.63 10.18
CA GLN A 120 4.09 -9.44 9.35
C GLN A 120 2.93 -8.47 9.49
N VAL A 121 1.80 -8.92 10.05
CA VAL A 121 0.56 -8.11 10.14
C VAL A 121 0.79 -6.82 10.91
N ILE A 122 1.43 -6.89 12.09
CA ILE A 122 1.71 -5.71 12.92
C ILE A 122 2.67 -4.73 12.22
N PRO A 123 3.86 -5.16 11.75
CA PRO A 123 4.78 -4.23 11.10
C PRO A 123 4.19 -3.65 9.82
N LEU A 124 3.50 -4.44 8.98
CA LEU A 124 2.92 -3.94 7.73
C LEU A 124 1.82 -2.90 7.98
N VAL A 125 0.88 -3.14 8.91
CA VAL A 125 -0.15 -2.16 9.27
C VAL A 125 0.49 -0.86 9.77
N HIS A 126 1.50 -0.97 10.63
CA HIS A 126 2.20 0.21 11.14
C HIS A 126 2.94 0.97 10.03
N CYS A 127 3.67 0.28 9.16
CA CYS A 127 4.35 0.89 8.02
C CYS A 127 3.38 1.61 7.12
N THR A 128 2.31 0.94 6.71
CA THR A 128 1.32 1.53 5.81
C THR A 128 0.74 2.80 6.43
N GLU A 129 0.46 2.82 7.73
CA GLU A 129 0.03 4.04 8.43
C GLU A 129 1.09 5.16 8.36
N VAL A 130 2.35 4.86 8.65
CA VAL A 130 3.45 5.84 8.60
C VAL A 130 3.61 6.41 7.19
N VAL A 131 3.66 5.56 6.17
CA VAL A 131 3.81 5.97 4.77
C VAL A 131 2.66 6.88 4.33
N LEU A 132 1.43 6.53 4.70
CA LEU A 132 0.26 7.35 4.37
C LEU A 132 0.31 8.72 5.08
N ARG A 133 0.80 8.78 6.32
CA ARG A 133 0.98 10.05 7.03
C ARG A 133 2.08 10.91 6.40
N GLU A 134 3.22 10.32 6.04
CA GLU A 134 4.29 11.02 5.32
C GLU A 134 3.77 11.68 4.04
N GLN A 135 2.98 10.94 3.24
CA GLN A 135 2.37 11.48 2.01
C GLN A 135 1.40 12.64 2.27
N VAL A 136 0.74 12.70 3.43
CA VAL A 136 -0.07 13.86 3.83
C VAL A 136 0.81 15.07 4.18
N HIS A 137 1.96 14.83 4.83
CA HIS A 137 2.89 15.88 5.26
C HIS A 137 3.67 16.51 4.09
N GLU A 138 3.86 15.79 2.98
CA GLU A 138 4.50 16.30 1.75
C GLU A 138 3.71 17.44 1.05
N GLY A 139 2.52 17.80 1.54
CA GLY A 139 1.86 19.07 1.23
C GLY A 139 1.04 19.10 -0.07
N GLU A 140 0.84 17.97 -0.74
CA GLU A 140 -0.03 17.89 -1.92
C GLU A 140 -1.51 17.81 -1.48
N GLU A 141 -2.32 18.83 -1.83
CA GLU A 141 -3.75 18.90 -1.45
C GLU A 141 -4.54 17.65 -1.92
N ALA A 142 -4.21 17.15 -3.12
CA ALA A 142 -4.81 15.93 -3.66
C ALA A 142 -4.48 14.70 -2.80
N ALA A 143 -3.24 14.60 -2.30
CA ALA A 143 -2.82 13.50 -1.42
C ALA A 143 -3.54 13.56 -0.08
N SER A 144 -3.68 14.76 0.50
CA SER A 144 -4.44 14.95 1.74
C SER A 144 -5.90 14.52 1.61
N ILE A 145 -6.55 14.80 0.47
CA ILE A 145 -7.93 14.37 0.21
C ILE A 145 -8.01 12.85 0.10
N VAL A 146 -7.11 12.22 -0.65
CA VAL A 146 -7.16 10.78 -0.91
C VAL A 146 -6.72 9.95 0.29
N CYS A 147 -5.76 10.42 1.12
CA CYS A 147 -5.28 9.72 2.30
C CYS A 147 -6.26 9.69 3.49
N LYS A 148 -7.23 10.61 3.55
CA LYS A 148 -8.16 10.72 4.70
C LYS A 148 -8.92 9.42 4.95
N GLU A 149 -9.51 8.86 3.90
CA GLU A 149 -10.38 7.68 4.03
C GLU A 149 -9.58 6.40 4.33
N PRO A 150 -8.44 6.12 3.67
CA PRO A 150 -7.56 5.01 4.05
C PRO A 150 -7.04 5.11 5.49
N LEU A 151 -6.58 6.28 5.93
CA LEU A 151 -6.09 6.47 7.31
C LEU A 151 -7.20 6.25 8.34
N CYS A 152 -8.40 6.78 8.10
CA CYS A 152 -9.57 6.54 8.94
C CYS A 152 -9.93 5.05 8.99
N SER A 153 -9.93 4.39 7.82
CA SER A 153 -10.22 2.96 7.68
C SER A 153 -9.21 2.09 8.42
N ILE A 154 -7.92 2.41 8.35
CA ILE A 154 -6.88 1.70 9.11
C ILE A 154 -7.12 1.85 10.61
N ALA A 155 -7.37 3.08 11.08
CA ALA A 155 -7.62 3.34 12.50
C ALA A 155 -8.88 2.64 13.04
N THR A 156 -9.94 2.53 12.23
CA THR A 156 -11.21 1.90 12.64
C THR A 156 -11.23 0.39 12.49
N ARG A 157 -10.58 -0.16 11.46
CA ARG A 157 -10.56 -1.62 11.21
C ARG A 157 -9.44 -2.34 11.94
N PHE A 158 -8.34 -1.64 12.22
CA PHE A 158 -7.18 -2.19 12.92
C PHE A 158 -6.85 -1.41 14.21
N PRO A 159 -7.84 -1.05 15.07
CA PRO A 159 -7.56 -0.31 16.29
C PRO A 159 -6.63 -1.10 17.22
N ASP A 160 -6.71 -2.43 17.13
CA ASP A 160 -6.17 -3.41 18.06
C ASP A 160 -5.35 -4.52 17.38
N VAL A 161 -4.85 -4.34 16.15
CA VAL A 161 -3.93 -5.32 15.52
C VAL A 161 -2.69 -5.57 16.38
N LYS A 162 -2.27 -4.55 17.15
CA LYS A 162 -1.22 -4.62 18.17
C LYS A 162 -1.63 -5.38 19.44
N MET A 163 -2.91 -5.70 19.61
CA MET A 163 -3.52 -6.28 20.81
C MET A 163 -4.09 -7.68 20.57
N ALA A 164 -4.25 -8.11 19.32
CA ALA A 164 -4.54 -9.49 18.98
C ALA A 164 -3.36 -10.36 19.41
N LEU A 165 -3.52 -11.09 20.52
CA LEU A 165 -2.47 -11.89 21.16
C LEU A 165 -1.73 -12.80 20.17
N VAL A 166 -2.48 -13.40 19.24
CA VAL A 166 -1.95 -14.33 18.23
C VAL A 166 -0.98 -13.63 17.27
N SER A 167 -1.36 -12.46 16.75
CA SER A 167 -0.48 -11.65 15.88
C SER A 167 0.70 -11.06 16.65
N ALA A 168 0.49 -10.65 17.90
CA ALA A 168 1.55 -10.11 18.77
C ALA A 168 2.60 -11.18 19.09
N ASN A 169 2.17 -12.37 19.48
CA ASN A 169 3.06 -13.49 19.76
C ASN A 169 3.81 -13.91 18.50
N ALA A 170 3.11 -14.03 17.36
CA ALA A 170 3.74 -14.37 16.08
C ALA A 170 4.81 -13.34 15.67
N THR A 171 4.54 -12.05 15.86
CA THR A 171 5.51 -10.98 15.57
C THR A 171 6.70 -11.02 16.54
N LEU A 172 6.44 -11.29 17.82
CA LEU A 172 7.46 -11.33 18.87
C LEU A 172 8.46 -12.49 18.70
N VAL A 173 7.99 -13.66 18.28
CA VAL A 173 8.85 -14.83 18.05
C VAL A 173 9.62 -14.76 16.73
N ASP A 174 9.26 -13.84 15.83
CA ASP A 174 9.92 -13.67 14.54
C ASP A 174 11.19 -12.81 14.68
N PRO A 175 12.39 -13.38 14.49
CA PRO A 175 13.65 -12.63 14.65
C PRO A 175 13.74 -11.42 13.73
N ARG A 176 13.05 -11.42 12.58
CA ARG A 176 13.05 -10.32 11.61
C ARG A 176 12.42 -9.05 12.16
N TYR A 177 11.48 -9.17 13.09
CA TYR A 177 10.71 -8.04 13.62
C TYR A 177 11.01 -7.75 15.09
N LYS A 178 12.00 -8.46 15.66
CA LYS A 178 12.45 -8.29 17.03
C LYS A 178 12.82 -6.83 17.32
N ASP A 179 13.50 -6.11 16.43
CA ASP A 179 13.89 -4.73 16.75
C ASP A 179 12.72 -3.73 16.65
N ILE A 180 11.74 -4.00 15.78
CA ILE A 180 10.54 -3.14 15.58
C ILE A 180 9.65 -3.18 16.82
N CYS A 181 9.54 -4.34 17.43
CA CYS A 181 8.85 -4.52 18.69
C CYS A 181 9.56 -3.71 19.80
N TYR A 182 10.89 -3.70 19.84
CA TYR A 182 11.67 -3.17 20.97
C TYR A 182 12.26 -1.75 20.74
N ALA A 183 11.54 -0.81 20.13
CA ALA A 183 11.92 0.62 20.02
C ALA A 183 11.11 1.57 20.94
N GLU A 184 11.72 2.66 21.45
CA GLU A 184 11.89 3.02 22.88
C GLU A 184 10.71 3.42 23.80
N GLU A 185 9.61 4.03 23.33
CA GLU A 185 8.60 4.57 24.27
C GLU A 185 7.27 3.82 24.29
N SER A 186 6.94 3.11 23.20
CA SER A 186 5.83 2.14 23.20
C SER A 186 6.21 0.85 23.97
N LYS A 187 7.52 0.67 24.27
CA LYS A 187 8.20 -0.47 24.91
C LYS A 187 7.53 -1.15 26.11
N LYS A 188 6.59 -0.51 26.84
CA LYS A 188 6.09 -1.06 28.13
C LYS A 188 4.64 -1.56 28.13
N LYS A 189 3.82 -1.22 27.13
CA LYS A 189 2.40 -1.61 27.12
C LYS A 189 2.11 -2.86 26.28
N TRP A 190 2.75 -3.01 25.12
CA TRP A 190 2.50 -4.14 24.20
C TRP A 190 3.18 -5.43 24.68
N ALA A 191 4.47 -5.36 25.04
CA ALA A 191 5.25 -6.52 25.50
C ALA A 191 4.67 -7.11 26.79
N LYS A 192 4.43 -6.26 27.80
CA LYS A 192 3.94 -6.72 29.10
C LYS A 192 2.58 -7.44 29.00
N LYS A 193 1.70 -7.04 28.08
CA LYS A 193 0.36 -7.62 27.95
C LYS A 193 0.35 -8.94 27.15
N ALA A 194 1.24 -9.09 26.16
CA ALA A 194 1.42 -10.35 25.43
C ALA A 194 2.16 -11.41 26.26
N THR A 195 3.21 -11.02 26.98
CA THR A 195 3.97 -11.93 27.86
C THR A 195 3.13 -12.45 29.05
N LEU A 196 2.22 -11.63 29.59
CA LEU A 196 1.31 -12.04 30.67
C LEU A 196 0.30 -13.13 30.25
N VAL A 197 -0.12 -13.17 28.98
CA VAL A 197 -1.08 -14.19 28.51
C VAL A 197 -0.37 -15.44 27.99
N ALA A 198 0.84 -15.31 27.42
CA ALA A 198 1.69 -16.46 27.12
C ALA A 198 2.02 -17.25 28.39
N ALA A 199 2.40 -16.56 29.48
CA ALA A 199 2.60 -17.17 30.79
C ALA A 199 1.30 -17.76 31.41
N ALA A 200 0.12 -17.24 31.03
CA ALA A 200 -1.16 -17.80 31.46
C ALA A 200 -1.58 -19.04 30.66
N THR A 201 -0.99 -19.26 29.48
CA THR A 201 -1.27 -20.43 28.62
C THR A 201 -0.38 -21.62 28.99
N GLU A 202 0.68 -21.43 29.77
CA GLU A 202 1.53 -22.50 30.34
C GLU A 202 0.81 -23.40 31.39
N LEU A 203 -0.50 -23.24 31.60
CA LEU A 203 -1.30 -24.12 32.46
C LEU A 203 -2.01 -25.27 31.71
N VAL A 204 -1.72 -25.49 30.43
CA VAL A 204 -2.19 -26.69 29.72
C VAL A 204 -1.06 -27.73 29.70
N PRO A 205 -1.26 -28.96 30.22
CA PRO A 205 -0.22 -29.97 30.25
C PRO A 205 0.25 -30.34 28.84
N GLU A 206 1.56 -30.48 28.68
CA GLU A 206 2.20 -31.00 27.48
C GLU A 206 1.69 -32.41 27.16
N ASP A 207 1.29 -32.61 25.90
CA ASP A 207 1.48 -33.88 25.20
C ASP A 207 1.32 -33.65 23.70
N CYS A 208 2.42 -33.72 22.94
CA CYS A 208 2.76 -34.90 22.14
C CYS A 208 3.86 -34.54 21.13
N ALA A 209 4.92 -35.33 21.16
CA ALA A 209 6.13 -35.14 20.40
C ALA A 209 6.02 -35.59 18.93
N GLN A 210 6.97 -35.05 18.14
CA GLN A 210 7.57 -35.55 16.88
C GLN A 210 6.93 -35.16 15.54
N THR A 211 7.72 -34.49 14.69
CA THR A 211 8.07 -34.99 13.32
C THR A 211 9.18 -34.18 12.65
N SER A 212 10.26 -34.91 12.29
CA SER A 212 11.19 -34.81 11.13
C SER A 212 11.98 -33.52 10.77
N PRO A 213 13.18 -33.66 10.15
CA PRO A 213 14.07 -32.54 9.83
C PRO A 213 13.58 -31.74 8.61
N CYS A 214 13.58 -30.40 8.70
CA CYS A 214 13.36 -29.49 7.57
C CYS A 214 14.56 -29.48 6.61
N PRO A 215 14.35 -29.40 5.28
CA PRO A 215 15.44 -29.14 4.33
C PRO A 215 15.95 -27.70 4.42
N ASP A 216 17.22 -27.52 4.10
CA ASP A 216 17.97 -26.27 4.17
C ASP A 216 17.27 -25.07 3.52
N MET A 217 17.23 -23.95 4.25
CA MET A 217 16.75 -22.66 3.75
C MET A 217 17.73 -22.08 2.72
N GLU A 218 17.34 -22.05 1.45
CA GLU A 218 17.98 -21.18 0.47
C GLU A 218 17.77 -19.71 0.84
N LYS A 219 18.86 -18.93 0.78
CA LYS A 219 18.88 -17.49 1.08
C LYS A 219 17.87 -16.74 0.18
N PRO A 220 17.09 -15.79 0.73
CA PRO A 220 16.17 -15.01 -0.07
C PRO A 220 16.94 -14.11 -1.06
N SER A 221 16.56 -14.21 -2.33
CA SER A 221 17.00 -13.36 -3.43
C SER A 221 16.61 -11.90 -3.18
N ALA A 222 17.51 -10.98 -3.52
CA ALA A 222 17.49 -9.55 -3.18
C ALA A 222 16.35 -8.70 -3.83
N ASN A 223 15.30 -9.33 -4.38
CA ASN A 223 14.29 -8.66 -5.20
C ASN A 223 12.84 -8.76 -4.68
N THR A 224 12.63 -9.09 -3.40
CA THR A 224 11.28 -9.20 -2.82
C THR A 224 10.77 -7.85 -2.32
N VAL A 225 9.49 -7.54 -2.57
CA VAL A 225 8.75 -6.35 -2.09
C VAL A 225 8.89 -6.14 -0.57
N GLY A 226 9.06 -7.23 0.19
CA GLY A 226 9.47 -7.20 1.59
C GLY A 226 10.72 -6.36 1.89
N SER A 227 11.69 -6.25 0.98
CA SER A 227 12.88 -5.38 1.14
C SER A 227 12.52 -3.89 1.17
N PHE A 228 11.47 -3.47 0.47
CA PHE A 228 11.02 -2.07 0.50
C PHE A 228 10.42 -1.74 1.87
N PHE A 229 9.53 -2.60 2.38
CA PHE A 229 8.97 -2.42 3.72
C PHE A 229 10.02 -2.57 4.82
N PHE A 230 10.95 -3.51 4.69
CA PHE A 230 12.03 -3.69 5.67
C PHE A 230 12.99 -2.49 5.70
N ALA A 231 13.35 -1.95 4.53
CA ALA A 231 14.13 -0.72 4.44
C ALA A 231 13.35 0.48 5.00
N LYS A 232 12.04 0.58 4.73
CA LYS A 232 11.21 1.68 5.23
C LYS A 232 10.94 1.57 6.74
N LEU A 233 10.88 0.36 7.30
CA LEU A 233 10.89 0.10 8.75
C LEU A 233 12.17 0.60 9.41
N GLN A 234 13.32 0.32 8.79
CA GLN A 234 14.62 0.79 9.27
C GLN A 234 14.74 2.32 9.15
N SER A 235 14.29 2.92 8.05
CA SER A 235 14.32 4.38 7.84
C SER A 235 13.32 5.14 8.71
N ALA A 236 12.11 4.62 8.93
CA ALA A 236 11.12 5.22 9.82
C ALA A 236 11.61 5.20 11.29
N ASN A 237 12.35 4.16 11.69
CA ASN A 237 13.05 4.14 12.98
C ASN A 237 14.13 5.24 13.08
N ILE A 238 14.84 5.56 12.00
CA ILE A 238 15.88 6.61 12.00
C ILE A 238 15.28 8.02 12.07
N VAL A 239 14.24 8.31 11.27
CA VAL A 239 13.57 9.63 11.27
C VAL A 239 12.89 9.93 12.61
N PHE A 240 12.35 8.90 13.28
CA PHE A 240 11.79 9.03 14.62
C PHE A 240 12.85 9.39 15.67
N ILE A 241 14.06 8.81 15.59
CA ILE A 241 15.19 9.13 16.49
C ILE A 241 15.66 10.59 16.29
N GLU A 242 15.74 11.06 15.04
CA GLU A 242 16.20 12.42 14.75
C GLU A 242 15.17 13.51 15.14
N GLN A 243 13.87 13.27 14.93
CA GLN A 243 12.83 14.23 15.32
C GLN A 243 12.65 14.33 16.84
N GLN A 244 12.93 13.25 17.58
CA GLN A 244 12.86 13.24 19.04
C GLN A 244 14.11 13.87 19.67
N SER A 245 15.30 13.65 19.09
CA SER A 245 16.53 14.38 19.47
C SER A 245 16.43 15.89 19.24
N ALA A 246 15.71 16.32 18.20
CA ALA A 246 15.48 17.74 17.92
C ALA A 246 14.51 18.38 18.93
N ASN A 247 13.50 17.64 19.38
CA ASN A 247 12.55 18.11 20.41
C ASN A 247 13.15 18.11 21.82
N ASP A 248 14.02 17.16 22.16
CA ASP A 248 14.69 17.12 23.47
C ASP A 248 15.79 18.20 23.62
N SER A 249 16.31 18.73 22.51
CA SER A 249 17.26 19.86 22.50
C SER A 249 16.60 21.22 22.75
N ILE A 250 15.27 21.32 22.68
CA ILE A 250 14.52 22.56 22.93
C ILE A 250 14.17 22.70 24.44
N TYR A 251 14.29 21.61 25.21
CA TYR A 251 13.97 21.56 26.64
C TYR A 251 15.19 21.30 27.55
N ARG A 252 16.41 21.55 27.06
CA ARG A 252 17.63 21.61 27.89
C ARG A 252 18.22 23.01 27.93
#